data_AF-A0A242LKP9-F1
#
_entry.id   AF-A0A242LKP9-F1
#
_cell.length_a   1.000
_cell.length_b   1.000
_cell.length_c   1.000
_cell.angle_alpha   90.00
_cell.angle_beta   90.00
_cell.angle_gamma   90.00
#
_symmetry.space_group_name_H-M   'P 1'
#
loop_
_entity.id
_entity.type
_entity.pdbx_description
1 polymer ?
#
loop_
_entity_poly.entity_id
_entity_poly.type
_entity_poly.pdbx_seq_one_letter_code
_entity_poly.pdbx_strand_id
1 'polypeptide(L)'
;MKEEDPERAQCLINRAKLFAQDFIYYFDNDGEALPYGRSLTYRFAQGAFFSALIFADVEVIPWGEVKTILSTHLKNWLNHDIFTFDGRLSIGYHYENLVMAEGYNAPGSPYWALKTFLLLAVRHDHPFWEAVPIPVKKQGKKFVEKGNMLLMQARDGEHLLGFPAGMIVAEQAHAQAKYSKLVYSTKFGFSVSKAGTRYEEGAFDNTLAIARAGEGDFQAKGVTESYWLTEDCVYQKWSPFEGVTIETEVYPFEQWHLRVHEINTKVPLEVREGGFSLPLLGRKPQGQLGSDWSFVTEKDWLSQIVAIEGYDEALIIQPEPNTSLFFPRTSLPCLKKSLSAGEHRLICLVGGMIKSDKETRNNDKN
;
A
#
# COMPACT_ATOMS: atom_id res chain seq x y z
N MET A 1 -33.67 13.14 -7.83
CA MET A 1 -32.92 13.89 -6.80
C MET A 1 -32.59 15.34 -7.16
N LYS A 2 -31.94 15.71 -8.28
CA LYS A 2 -31.72 17.16 -8.59
C LYS A 2 -33.03 17.96 -8.65
N GLU A 3 -34.11 17.35 -9.14
CA GLU A 3 -35.45 17.95 -9.21
C GLU A 3 -36.27 17.77 -7.92
N GLU A 4 -36.06 16.67 -7.20
CA GLU A 4 -36.85 16.30 -6.01
C GLU A 4 -36.29 16.86 -4.69
N ASP A 5 -34.96 16.99 -4.59
CA ASP A 5 -34.22 17.46 -3.42
C ASP A 5 -32.92 18.18 -3.87
N PRO A 6 -33.06 19.41 -4.42
CA PRO A 6 -31.96 20.15 -5.02
C PRO A 6 -30.87 20.53 -4.01
N GLU A 7 -31.24 20.87 -2.77
CA GLU A 7 -30.29 21.26 -1.73
C GLU A 7 -29.36 20.11 -1.36
N ARG A 8 -29.91 18.91 -1.15
CA ARG A 8 -29.11 17.72 -0.86
C ARG A 8 -28.26 17.32 -2.06
N ALA A 9 -28.79 17.40 -3.28
CA ALA A 9 -28.03 17.11 -4.48
C ALA A 9 -26.81 18.03 -4.60
N GLN A 10 -26.98 19.33 -4.38
CA GLN A 10 -25.88 20.29 -4.40
C GLN A 10 -24.86 20.04 -3.29
N CYS A 11 -25.31 19.65 -2.09
CA CYS A 11 -24.42 19.26 -1.00
C CYS A 11 -23.54 18.06 -1.39
N LEU A 12 -24.12 17.02 -1.99
CA LEU A 12 -23.38 15.83 -2.44
C LEU A 12 -22.39 16.16 -3.57
N ILE A 13 -22.78 17.00 -4.53
CA ILE A 13 -21.88 17.46 -5.59
C ILE A 13 -20.70 18.22 -5.00
N ASN A 14 -20.92 19.14 -4.06
CA ASN A 14 -19.84 19.90 -3.44
C ASN A 14 -18.88 18.99 -2.67
N ARG A 15 -19.38 17.96 -1.98
CA ARG A 15 -18.54 16.96 -1.30
C ARG A 15 -17.75 16.11 -2.30
N ALA A 16 -18.37 15.67 -3.39
CA ALA A 16 -17.70 14.91 -4.44
C ALA A 16 -16.57 15.74 -5.07
N LYS A 17 -16.79 17.05 -5.27
CA LYS A 17 -15.76 17.96 -5.78
C LYS A 17 -14.56 18.04 -4.85
N LEU A 18 -14.77 18.16 -3.55
CA LEU A 18 -13.68 18.17 -2.56
C LEU A 18 -12.94 16.83 -2.53
N PHE A 19 -13.68 15.72 -2.50
CA PHE A 19 -13.08 14.38 -2.48
C PHE A 19 -12.25 14.09 -3.73
N ALA A 20 -12.68 14.54 -4.92
CA ALA A 20 -11.95 14.33 -6.17
C ALA A 20 -10.52 14.91 -6.12
N GLN A 21 -10.34 16.08 -5.47
CA GLN A 21 -9.04 16.74 -5.35
C GLN A 21 -8.04 15.95 -4.49
N ASP A 22 -8.54 15.11 -3.58
CA ASP A 22 -7.70 14.23 -2.76
C ASP A 22 -7.54 12.85 -3.41
N PHE A 23 -8.64 12.29 -3.94
CA PHE A 23 -8.68 10.93 -4.46
C PHE A 23 -7.82 10.73 -5.71
N ILE A 24 -7.59 11.79 -6.48
CA ILE A 24 -6.67 11.76 -7.63
C ILE A 24 -5.23 11.35 -7.24
N TYR A 25 -4.81 11.62 -6.00
CA TYR A 25 -3.48 11.27 -5.49
C TYR A 25 -3.35 9.81 -5.06
N TYR A 26 -4.45 9.04 -5.03
CA TYR A 26 -4.43 7.61 -4.70
C TYR A 26 -4.02 6.72 -5.90
N PHE A 27 -3.61 7.34 -7.02
CA PHE A 27 -3.16 6.65 -8.22
C PHE A 27 -1.75 7.12 -8.58
N ASP A 28 -0.91 6.17 -8.99
CA ASP A 28 0.35 6.50 -9.67
C ASP A 28 0.08 6.81 -11.16
N ASN A 29 1.11 7.23 -11.89
CA ASN A 29 0.99 7.64 -13.29
C ASN A 29 0.77 6.45 -14.24
N ASP A 30 1.14 5.23 -13.82
CA ASP A 30 0.85 4.01 -14.57
C ASP A 30 -0.61 3.57 -14.39
N GLY A 31 -1.34 4.22 -13.49
CA GLY A 31 -2.74 3.94 -13.19
C GLY A 31 -2.92 2.83 -12.15
N GLU A 32 -1.87 2.41 -11.45
CA GLU A 32 -2.06 1.55 -10.27
C GLU A 32 -2.60 2.40 -9.12
N ALA A 33 -3.71 1.96 -8.55
CA ALA A 33 -4.27 2.59 -7.36
C ALA A 33 -3.60 2.02 -6.12
N LEU A 34 -3.39 2.85 -5.09
CA LEU A 34 -2.78 2.42 -3.84
C LEU A 34 -3.57 1.24 -3.25
N PRO A 35 -2.96 0.06 -3.10
CA PRO A 35 -3.63 -1.09 -2.48
C PRO A 35 -3.72 -0.85 -0.98
N TYR A 36 -4.88 -0.40 -0.50
CA TYR A 36 -5.10 -0.06 0.89
C TYR A 36 -6.53 -0.42 1.32
N GLY A 37 -6.65 -1.04 2.49
CA GLY A 37 -7.92 -1.48 3.07
C GLY A 37 -8.43 -2.84 2.57
N ARG A 38 -9.67 -3.15 2.94
CA ARG A 38 -10.41 -4.34 2.49
C ARG A 38 -11.04 -4.15 1.12
N SER A 39 -11.73 -5.17 0.61
CA SER A 39 -12.44 -5.13 -0.69
C SER A 39 -11.54 -4.99 -1.92
N LEU A 40 -10.25 -5.28 -1.77
CA LEU A 40 -9.28 -5.15 -2.86
C LEU A 40 -9.57 -6.10 -4.03
N THR A 41 -10.32 -7.20 -3.80
CA THR A 41 -10.74 -8.11 -4.87
C THR A 41 -11.57 -7.47 -5.98
N TYR A 42 -12.07 -6.25 -5.78
CA TYR A 42 -12.82 -5.48 -6.77
C TYR A 42 -11.93 -4.68 -7.73
N ARG A 43 -10.60 -4.68 -7.53
CA ARG A 43 -9.60 -4.25 -8.52
C ARG A 43 -9.91 -2.87 -9.11
N PHE A 44 -10.19 -2.83 -10.41
CA PHE A 44 -10.47 -1.61 -11.15
C PHE A 44 -11.74 -0.85 -10.71
N ALA A 45 -12.54 -1.38 -9.77
CA ALA A 45 -13.56 -0.60 -9.05
C ALA A 45 -12.98 0.64 -8.35
N GLN A 46 -11.67 0.67 -8.06
CA GLN A 46 -10.99 1.86 -7.53
C GLN A 46 -11.22 3.09 -8.44
N GLY A 47 -11.27 2.91 -9.76
CA GLY A 47 -11.58 3.96 -10.74
C GLY A 47 -13.06 4.37 -10.83
N ALA A 48 -13.98 3.69 -10.14
CA ALA A 48 -15.43 3.89 -10.32
C ALA A 48 -15.90 5.29 -9.93
N PHE A 49 -15.22 5.95 -8.97
CA PHE A 49 -15.54 7.31 -8.58
C PHE A 49 -15.46 8.29 -9.77
N PHE A 50 -14.38 8.22 -10.57
CA PHE A 50 -14.23 9.08 -11.74
C PHE A 50 -15.27 8.76 -12.82
N SER A 51 -15.65 7.50 -12.95
CA SER A 51 -16.72 7.07 -13.85
C SER A 51 -18.08 7.64 -13.43
N ALA A 52 -18.32 7.75 -12.12
CA ALA A 52 -19.50 8.39 -11.57
C ALA A 52 -19.50 9.92 -11.76
N LEU A 53 -18.34 10.59 -11.74
CA LEU A 53 -18.26 12.03 -12.08
C LEU A 53 -18.68 12.29 -13.52
N ILE A 54 -18.23 11.46 -14.47
CA ILE A 54 -18.67 11.52 -15.87
C ILE A 54 -20.18 11.29 -15.95
N PHE A 55 -20.68 10.24 -15.29
CA PHE A 55 -22.11 9.92 -15.30
C PHE A 55 -22.99 11.03 -14.71
N ALA A 56 -22.52 11.68 -13.65
CA ALA A 56 -23.25 12.77 -12.99
C ALA A 56 -23.11 14.13 -13.70
N ASP A 57 -22.31 14.20 -14.77
CA ASP A 57 -21.91 15.43 -15.47
C ASP A 57 -21.35 16.48 -14.51
N VAL A 58 -20.32 16.08 -13.75
CA VAL A 58 -19.63 16.94 -12.76
C VAL A 58 -18.16 17.03 -13.12
N GLU A 59 -17.81 18.01 -13.96
CA GLU A 59 -16.42 18.31 -14.27
C GLU A 59 -15.74 19.07 -13.12
N VAL A 60 -14.96 18.36 -12.32
CA VAL A 60 -14.11 18.92 -11.25
C VAL A 60 -12.62 18.74 -11.52
N ILE A 61 -12.29 17.73 -12.31
CA ILE A 61 -10.98 17.46 -12.89
C ILE A 61 -11.22 17.50 -14.40
N PRO A 62 -10.35 18.13 -15.20
CA PRO A 62 -10.52 18.19 -16.64
C PRO A 62 -10.76 16.80 -17.24
N TRP A 63 -11.72 16.67 -18.16
CA TRP A 63 -12.05 15.37 -18.72
C TRP A 63 -10.87 14.63 -19.35
N GLY A 64 -9.89 15.35 -19.89
CA GLY A 64 -8.65 14.75 -20.40
C GLY A 64 -7.81 14.07 -19.31
N GLU A 65 -7.72 14.64 -18.11
CA GLU A 65 -7.02 14.03 -16.97
C GLU A 65 -7.81 12.81 -16.45
N VAL A 66 -9.13 12.94 -16.31
CA VAL A 66 -10.01 11.81 -15.94
C VAL A 66 -9.87 10.65 -16.93
N LYS A 67 -9.81 10.95 -18.23
CA LYS A 67 -9.62 9.95 -19.28
C LYS A 67 -8.25 9.28 -19.21
N THR A 68 -7.21 10.03 -18.90
CA THR A 68 -5.88 9.46 -18.62
C THR A 68 -5.97 8.46 -17.47
N ILE A 69 -6.48 8.86 -16.30
CA ILE A 69 -6.59 7.98 -15.11
C ILE A 69 -7.36 6.70 -15.44
N LEU A 70 -8.56 6.83 -15.99
CA LEU A 70 -9.40 5.65 -16.27
C LEU A 70 -8.78 4.73 -17.31
N SER A 71 -8.17 5.30 -18.36
CA SER A 71 -7.58 4.50 -19.43
C SER A 71 -6.28 3.81 -19.00
N THR A 72 -5.40 4.48 -18.25
CA THR A 72 -4.17 3.85 -17.72
C THR A 72 -4.53 2.81 -16.66
N HIS A 73 -5.46 3.13 -15.75
CA HIS A 73 -5.93 2.20 -14.72
C HIS A 73 -6.49 0.90 -15.30
N LEU A 74 -7.39 0.99 -16.29
CA LEU A 74 -7.95 -0.20 -16.94
C LEU A 74 -6.89 -0.99 -17.71
N LYS A 75 -5.98 -0.31 -18.44
CA LYS A 75 -4.87 -0.98 -19.15
C LYS A 75 -3.92 -1.69 -18.18
N ASN A 76 -3.56 -1.04 -17.07
CA ASN A 76 -2.70 -1.60 -16.05
C ASN A 76 -3.30 -2.88 -15.47
N TRP A 77 -4.59 -2.86 -15.13
CA TRP A 77 -5.29 -4.05 -14.64
C TRP A 77 -5.31 -5.24 -15.61
N LEU A 78 -5.34 -4.97 -16.92
CA LEU A 78 -5.28 -6.01 -17.95
C LEU A 78 -3.88 -6.63 -18.13
N ASN A 79 -2.84 -6.04 -17.53
CA ASN A 79 -1.49 -6.62 -17.52
C ASN A 79 -1.26 -7.60 -16.37
N HIS A 80 -2.25 -7.78 -15.48
CA HIS A 80 -2.18 -8.65 -14.31
C HIS A 80 -2.96 -9.97 -14.53
N ASP A 81 -2.60 -11.03 -13.81
CA ASP A 81 -3.20 -12.37 -13.88
C ASP A 81 -4.56 -12.46 -13.15
N ILE A 82 -5.48 -11.55 -13.48
CA ILE A 82 -6.75 -11.37 -12.76
C ILE A 82 -7.86 -12.33 -13.16
N PHE A 83 -7.63 -13.16 -14.18
CA PHE A 83 -8.60 -14.11 -14.69
C PHE A 83 -8.25 -15.53 -14.25
N THR A 84 -9.28 -16.32 -13.93
CA THR A 84 -9.19 -17.77 -13.80
C THR A 84 -8.94 -18.41 -15.16
N PHE A 85 -8.55 -19.69 -15.18
CA PHE A 85 -8.29 -20.44 -16.41
C PHE A 85 -9.49 -20.48 -17.39
N ASP A 86 -10.72 -20.32 -16.89
CA ASP A 86 -11.96 -20.28 -17.67
C ASP A 86 -12.42 -18.84 -17.99
N GLY A 87 -11.57 -17.84 -17.76
CA GLY A 87 -11.80 -16.45 -18.19
C GLY A 87 -12.68 -15.61 -17.25
N ARG A 88 -12.92 -16.05 -16.02
CA ARG A 88 -13.70 -15.30 -15.02
C ARG A 88 -12.77 -14.45 -14.16
N LEU A 89 -13.27 -13.34 -13.61
CA LEU A 89 -12.48 -12.57 -12.64
C LEU A 89 -12.26 -13.43 -11.37
N SER A 90 -11.00 -13.64 -10.98
CA SER A 90 -10.64 -14.47 -9.82
C SER A 90 -10.87 -13.74 -8.49
N ILE A 91 -10.90 -14.45 -7.37
CA ILE A 91 -10.76 -13.83 -6.04
C ILE A 91 -9.26 -13.63 -5.79
N GLY A 92 -8.87 -12.40 -5.46
CA GLY A 92 -7.47 -12.00 -5.30
C GLY A 92 -7.25 -10.57 -5.77
N TYR A 93 -5.99 -10.15 -5.90
CA TYR A 93 -5.63 -8.80 -6.37
C TYR A 93 -4.99 -8.86 -7.76
N HIS A 94 -3.66 -8.88 -7.86
CA HIS A 94 -2.95 -9.02 -9.16
C HIS A 94 -2.95 -10.45 -9.70
N TYR A 95 -3.25 -11.43 -8.85
CA TYR A 95 -3.40 -12.83 -9.22
C TYR A 95 -4.48 -13.48 -8.35
N GLU A 96 -4.89 -14.70 -8.70
CA GLU A 96 -5.78 -15.50 -7.84
C GLU A 96 -5.12 -15.79 -6.49
N ASN A 97 -5.73 -15.28 -5.42
CA ASN A 97 -5.20 -15.43 -4.07
C ASN A 97 -6.32 -15.43 -3.03
N LEU A 98 -6.66 -16.62 -2.52
CA LEU A 98 -7.65 -16.79 -1.47
C LEU A 98 -7.14 -16.41 -0.07
N VAL A 99 -5.82 -16.30 0.15
CA VAL A 99 -5.27 -15.93 1.46
C VAL A 99 -5.74 -14.54 1.87
N MET A 100 -5.78 -13.59 0.93
CA MET A 100 -6.22 -12.22 1.21
C MET A 100 -7.75 -12.03 1.28
N ALA A 101 -8.52 -13.05 0.89
CA ALA A 101 -9.97 -12.93 0.71
C ALA A 101 -10.69 -12.47 1.98
N GLU A 102 -11.82 -11.78 1.78
CA GLU A 102 -12.73 -11.41 2.86
C GLU A 102 -13.79 -12.51 3.07
N GLY A 103 -14.32 -12.61 4.29
CA GLY A 103 -15.33 -13.63 4.62
C GLY A 103 -16.65 -13.55 3.82
N TYR A 104 -16.91 -12.43 3.15
CA TYR A 104 -18.07 -12.23 2.27
C TYR A 104 -17.77 -12.43 0.78
N ASN A 105 -16.53 -12.76 0.41
CA ASN A 105 -16.18 -12.96 -0.99
C ASN A 105 -16.76 -14.28 -1.52
N ALA A 106 -17.49 -14.17 -2.63
CA ALA A 106 -18.07 -15.28 -3.38
C ALA A 106 -17.62 -15.17 -4.85
N PRO A 107 -17.82 -16.21 -5.69
CA PRO A 107 -17.36 -16.21 -7.08
C PRO A 107 -17.87 -15.03 -7.94
N GLY A 108 -19.01 -14.44 -7.60
CA GLY A 108 -19.54 -13.24 -8.27
C GLY A 108 -18.99 -11.91 -7.72
N SER A 109 -18.36 -11.90 -6.55
CA SER A 109 -17.87 -10.69 -5.88
C SER A 109 -16.87 -9.89 -6.74
N PRO A 110 -15.89 -10.51 -7.42
CA PRO A 110 -14.93 -9.77 -8.26
C PRO A 110 -15.58 -8.88 -9.34
N TYR A 111 -16.79 -9.21 -9.79
CA TYR A 111 -17.50 -8.43 -10.82
C TYR A 111 -18.02 -7.07 -10.33
N TRP A 112 -17.92 -6.76 -9.03
CA TRP A 112 -18.09 -5.38 -8.54
C TRP A 112 -17.08 -4.41 -9.18
N ALA A 113 -15.98 -4.93 -9.73
CA ALA A 113 -15.04 -4.20 -10.59
C ALA A 113 -15.76 -3.44 -11.73
N LEU A 114 -16.86 -3.99 -12.26
CA LEU A 114 -17.58 -3.42 -13.40
C LEU A 114 -18.26 -2.07 -13.11
N LYS A 115 -18.29 -1.60 -11.85
CA LYS A 115 -18.76 -0.25 -11.52
C LYS A 115 -18.02 0.86 -12.27
N THR A 116 -16.77 0.62 -12.65
CA THR A 116 -15.98 1.55 -13.46
C THR A 116 -16.54 1.72 -14.88
N PHE A 117 -17.34 0.78 -15.37
CA PHE A 117 -18.02 0.93 -16.66
C PHE A 117 -19.31 1.74 -16.58
N LEU A 118 -19.66 2.33 -15.43
CA LEU A 118 -20.79 3.26 -15.32
C LEU A 118 -20.73 4.40 -16.35
N LEU A 119 -19.52 4.83 -16.72
CA LEU A 119 -19.30 5.85 -17.75
C LEU A 119 -19.93 5.48 -19.11
N LEU A 120 -20.13 4.19 -19.42
CA LEU A 120 -20.74 3.76 -20.69
C LEU A 120 -22.24 4.11 -20.78
N ALA A 121 -22.87 4.46 -19.66
CA ALA A 121 -24.28 4.85 -19.62
C ALA A 121 -24.51 6.31 -20.02
N VAL A 122 -23.46 7.11 -20.23
CA VAL A 122 -23.61 8.50 -20.70
C VAL A 122 -23.86 8.56 -22.20
N ARG A 123 -24.45 9.67 -22.66
CA ARG A 123 -24.77 9.87 -24.06
C ARG A 123 -23.51 9.90 -24.94
N HIS A 124 -23.65 9.51 -26.20
CA HIS A 124 -22.55 9.48 -27.18
C HIS A 124 -21.92 10.85 -27.45
N ASP A 125 -22.65 11.94 -27.16
CA ASP A 125 -22.24 13.34 -27.36
C ASP A 125 -21.64 13.99 -26.08
N HIS A 126 -21.43 13.22 -25.01
CA HIS A 126 -20.83 13.73 -23.78
C HIS A 126 -19.37 14.20 -24.02
N PRO A 127 -18.93 15.39 -23.54
CA PRO A 127 -17.60 15.95 -23.83
C PRO A 127 -16.41 15.04 -23.47
N PHE A 128 -16.58 14.17 -22.47
CA PHE A 128 -15.59 13.14 -22.12
C PHE A 128 -15.13 12.28 -23.31
N TRP A 129 -16.04 11.96 -24.25
CA TRP A 129 -15.71 11.11 -25.40
C TRP A 129 -14.72 11.78 -26.35
N GLU A 130 -14.87 13.09 -26.55
CA GLU A 130 -14.01 13.91 -27.41
C GLU A 130 -12.74 14.39 -26.69
N ALA A 131 -12.73 14.37 -25.35
CA ALA A 131 -11.57 14.80 -24.56
C ALA A 131 -10.29 14.03 -24.95
N VAL A 132 -9.19 14.76 -25.13
CA VAL A 132 -7.86 14.17 -25.39
C VAL A 132 -7.22 13.83 -24.03
N PRO A 133 -6.69 12.60 -23.84
CA PRO A 133 -5.95 12.27 -22.62
C PRO A 133 -4.75 13.22 -22.43
N ILE A 134 -4.67 13.84 -21.25
CA ILE A 134 -3.56 14.73 -20.86
C ILE A 134 -2.95 14.28 -19.52
N PRO A 135 -1.68 14.58 -19.24
CA PRO A 135 -1.04 14.20 -17.98
C PRO A 135 -1.79 14.75 -16.77
N VAL A 136 -1.91 13.92 -15.74
CA VAL A 136 -2.56 14.28 -14.48
C VAL A 136 -1.63 15.16 -13.65
N LYS A 137 -2.08 16.33 -13.24
CA LYS A 137 -1.23 17.27 -12.48
C LYS A 137 -1.28 16.93 -11.00
N LYS A 138 -0.18 16.40 -10.46
CA LYS A 138 -0.02 16.10 -9.03
C LYS A 138 1.22 16.81 -8.48
N GLN A 139 1.16 17.13 -7.20
CA GLN A 139 2.34 17.52 -6.42
C GLN A 139 3.05 16.26 -5.90
N GLY A 140 4.33 16.39 -5.54
CA GLY A 140 5.13 15.27 -5.00
C GLY A 140 4.61 14.72 -3.67
N LYS A 141 3.94 15.54 -2.86
CA LYS A 141 3.29 15.12 -1.61
C LYS A 141 1.84 15.58 -1.57
N LYS A 142 1.00 14.86 -0.84
CA LYS A 142 -0.36 15.25 -0.52
C LYS A 142 -0.76 14.78 0.87
N PHE A 143 -1.08 15.74 1.74
CA PHE A 143 -1.70 15.49 3.02
C PHE A 143 -3.23 15.43 2.87
N VAL A 144 -3.82 14.27 3.19
CA VAL A 144 -5.27 14.04 3.18
C VAL A 144 -5.77 13.96 4.61
N GLU A 145 -6.01 15.12 5.22
CA GLU A 145 -6.37 15.25 6.65
C GLU A 145 -7.56 14.37 7.03
N LYS A 146 -8.67 14.43 6.28
CA LYS A 146 -9.88 13.65 6.61
C LYS A 146 -9.76 12.15 6.31
N GLY A 147 -8.74 11.74 5.58
CA GLY A 147 -8.41 10.34 5.30
C GLY A 147 -7.32 9.77 6.21
N ASN A 148 -6.75 10.58 7.10
CA ASN A 148 -5.57 10.27 7.90
C ASN A 148 -4.44 9.63 7.08
N MET A 149 -4.13 10.20 5.91
CA MET A 149 -3.18 9.64 4.95
C MET A 149 -2.21 10.72 4.46
N LEU A 150 -0.92 10.42 4.52
CA LEU A 150 0.11 11.15 3.78
C LEU A 150 0.48 10.35 2.53
N LEU A 151 0.40 10.98 1.36
CA LEU A 151 0.71 10.37 0.07
C LEU A 151 1.97 11.00 -0.52
N MET A 152 2.88 10.17 -1.01
CA MET A 152 4.11 10.57 -1.69
C MET A 152 4.11 10.02 -3.12
N GLN A 153 4.18 10.91 -4.10
CA GLN A 153 4.32 10.64 -5.52
C GLN A 153 5.82 10.65 -5.87
N ALA A 154 6.52 9.59 -5.47
CA ALA A 154 7.95 9.43 -5.73
C ALA A 154 8.20 9.22 -7.23
N ARG A 155 9.43 9.52 -7.68
CA ARG A 155 9.83 9.31 -9.10
C ARG A 155 8.87 9.98 -10.08
N ASP A 156 8.54 11.25 -9.83
CA ASP A 156 7.60 12.03 -10.65
C ASP A 156 6.22 11.36 -10.81
N GLY A 157 5.78 10.65 -9.76
CA GLY A 157 4.49 9.95 -9.73
C GLY A 157 4.49 8.57 -10.39
N GLU A 158 5.64 8.02 -10.79
CA GLU A 158 5.75 6.61 -11.20
C GLU A 158 5.50 5.67 -10.02
N HIS A 159 5.86 6.05 -8.80
CA HIS A 159 5.69 5.24 -7.59
C HIS A 159 4.93 6.01 -6.51
N LEU A 160 3.77 5.50 -6.13
CA LEU A 160 2.98 6.05 -5.03
C LEU A 160 3.20 5.27 -3.74
N LEU A 161 3.53 5.99 -2.68
CA LEU A 161 3.61 5.51 -1.30
C LEU A 161 2.55 6.19 -0.44
N GLY A 162 1.82 5.40 0.36
CA GLY A 162 0.81 5.90 1.30
C GLY A 162 1.13 5.54 2.74
N PHE A 163 1.10 6.53 3.63
CA PHE A 163 1.45 6.43 5.03
C PHE A 163 0.22 6.76 5.90
N PRO A 164 -0.50 5.75 6.41
CA PRO A 164 -1.72 5.98 7.20
C PRO A 164 -1.40 6.25 8.67
N ALA A 165 -2.25 7.07 9.32
CA ALA A 165 -2.18 7.37 10.75
C ALA A 165 -3.47 6.93 11.46
N GLY A 166 -3.36 6.04 12.47
CA GLY A 166 -4.50 5.71 13.33
C GLY A 166 -5.68 4.99 12.68
N MET A 167 -5.47 4.45 11.48
CA MET A 167 -6.53 3.79 10.72
C MET A 167 -6.60 2.31 11.06
N ILE A 168 -7.77 1.85 11.50
CA ILE A 168 -8.08 0.43 11.60
C ILE A 168 -9.59 0.20 11.47
N VAL A 169 -9.96 -0.77 10.65
CA VAL A 169 -11.30 -1.36 10.69
C VAL A 169 -11.14 -2.71 11.38
N ALA A 170 -11.33 -2.72 12.70
CA ALA A 170 -11.25 -3.93 13.50
C ALA A 170 -12.28 -4.98 13.04
N GLU A 171 -12.08 -6.24 13.44
CA GLU A 171 -12.99 -7.36 13.12
C GLU A 171 -13.06 -7.73 11.63
N GLN A 172 -12.04 -7.39 10.85
CA GLN A 172 -11.90 -7.80 9.46
C GLN A 172 -10.70 -8.74 9.28
N ALA A 173 -10.80 -9.64 8.31
CA ALA A 173 -9.70 -10.53 7.96
C ALA A 173 -8.46 -9.70 7.58
N HIS A 174 -7.33 -9.98 8.24
CA HIS A 174 -6.06 -9.28 8.02
C HIS A 174 -6.11 -7.78 8.29
N ALA A 175 -6.94 -7.33 9.25
CA ALA A 175 -7.12 -5.90 9.54
C ALA A 175 -5.80 -5.15 9.77
N GLN A 176 -4.86 -5.71 10.54
CA GLN A 176 -3.53 -5.13 10.76
C GLN A 176 -2.79 -4.90 9.43
N ALA A 177 -2.73 -5.92 8.57
CA ALA A 177 -2.04 -5.82 7.28
C ALA A 177 -2.74 -4.87 6.29
N LYS A 178 -4.08 -4.85 6.27
CA LYS A 178 -4.88 -4.05 5.32
C LYS A 178 -4.99 -2.58 5.69
N TYR A 179 -4.87 -2.22 6.96
CA TYR A 179 -5.10 -0.85 7.43
C TYR A 179 -3.94 -0.21 8.21
N SER A 180 -3.05 -1.02 8.80
CA SER A 180 -2.16 -0.53 9.87
C SER A 180 -0.67 -0.71 9.58
N LYS A 181 -0.26 -1.10 8.36
CA LYS A 181 1.16 -1.06 7.96
C LYS A 181 1.67 0.38 7.98
N LEU A 182 2.99 0.53 8.12
CA LEU A 182 3.64 1.83 8.17
C LEU A 182 3.65 2.52 6.80
N VAL A 183 3.63 1.75 5.72
CA VAL A 183 3.55 2.26 4.35
C VAL A 183 2.92 1.22 3.41
N TYR A 184 2.16 1.71 2.44
CA TYR A 184 1.59 0.96 1.31
C TYR A 184 2.20 1.45 0.00
N SER A 185 2.29 0.59 -1.02
CA SER A 185 3.01 0.88 -2.26
C SER A 185 2.25 0.43 -3.50
N THR A 186 2.21 1.26 -4.54
CA THR A 186 1.70 0.85 -5.87
C THR A 186 2.67 -0.03 -6.66
N LYS A 187 3.92 -0.20 -6.21
CA LYS A 187 4.89 -1.08 -6.89
C LYS A 187 5.12 -2.39 -6.17
N PHE A 188 5.12 -2.37 -4.85
CA PHE A 188 5.43 -3.52 -4.00
C PHE A 188 4.19 -4.15 -3.35
N GLY A 189 3.03 -3.48 -3.45
CA GLY A 189 1.82 -3.89 -2.77
C GLY A 189 2.02 -3.94 -1.26
N PHE A 190 1.37 -4.93 -0.64
CA PHE A 190 1.61 -5.33 0.73
C PHE A 190 1.30 -6.82 0.89
N SER A 191 1.73 -7.41 2.01
CA SER A 191 1.46 -8.81 2.34
C SER A 191 0.50 -8.96 3.51
N VAL A 192 -0.29 -10.03 3.47
CA VAL A 192 -1.17 -10.50 4.55
C VAL A 192 -0.60 -11.78 5.16
N SER A 193 -0.86 -12.00 6.45
CA SER A 193 -0.48 -13.22 7.13
C SER A 193 -1.25 -14.42 6.59
N LYS A 194 -0.57 -15.54 6.38
CA LYS A 194 -1.19 -16.84 6.06
C LYS A 194 -1.59 -17.59 7.32
N ALA A 195 -0.76 -17.50 8.35
CA ALA A 195 -0.92 -18.04 9.69
C ALA A 195 0.02 -17.30 10.65
N GLY A 196 0.02 -17.66 11.94
CA GLY A 196 0.85 -17.05 12.98
C GLY A 196 1.74 -18.02 13.75
N THR A 197 1.99 -19.23 13.23
CA THR A 197 2.78 -20.25 13.95
C THR A 197 4.28 -20.04 13.74
N ARG A 198 4.66 -19.61 12.53
CA ARG A 198 6.04 -19.29 12.16
C ARG A 198 6.14 -17.86 11.67
N TYR A 199 7.33 -17.27 11.80
CA TYR A 199 7.57 -15.90 11.36
C TYR A 199 7.29 -15.70 9.86
N GLU A 200 7.68 -16.66 9.03
CA GLU A 200 7.51 -16.63 7.57
C GLU A 200 6.03 -16.66 7.16
N GLU A 201 5.14 -17.18 8.00
CA GLU A 201 3.69 -17.19 7.76
C GLU A 201 3.05 -15.82 8.00
N GLY A 202 3.65 -14.98 8.85
CA GLY A 202 3.12 -13.67 9.21
C GLY A 202 3.34 -12.59 8.15
N ALA A 203 4.35 -12.76 7.27
CA ALA A 203 4.66 -11.87 6.14
C ALA A 203 4.68 -10.37 6.51
N PHE A 204 5.51 -10.04 7.49
CA PHE A 204 5.62 -8.71 8.10
C PHE A 204 6.38 -7.69 7.23
N ASP A 205 5.94 -7.46 5.99
CA ASP A 205 6.43 -6.32 5.21
C ASP A 205 5.88 -4.99 5.74
N ASN A 206 6.71 -3.95 5.64
CA ASN A 206 6.38 -2.58 6.02
C ASN A 206 5.79 -2.40 7.43
N THR A 207 6.28 -3.19 8.40
CA THR A 207 5.86 -3.09 9.80
C THR A 207 6.99 -3.48 10.74
N LEU A 208 6.87 -2.99 11.98
CA LEU A 208 7.56 -3.54 13.13
C LEU A 208 6.71 -4.71 13.67
N ALA A 209 7.30 -5.90 13.75
CA ALA A 209 6.71 -7.11 14.31
C ALA A 209 7.36 -7.42 15.67
N ILE A 210 6.54 -7.70 16.68
CA ILE A 210 6.96 -7.85 18.08
C ILE A 210 6.41 -9.17 18.63
N ALA A 211 7.26 -9.97 19.26
CA ALA A 211 6.87 -11.12 20.07
C ALA A 211 7.50 -11.02 21.46
N ARG A 212 6.94 -11.69 22.47
CA ARG A 212 7.69 -11.94 23.71
C ARG A 212 8.85 -12.89 23.40
N ALA A 213 9.99 -12.68 24.06
CA ALA A 213 11.18 -13.48 23.78
C ALA A 213 10.90 -14.99 23.96
N GLY A 214 11.13 -15.76 22.89
CA GLY A 214 10.95 -17.21 22.87
C GLY A 214 9.51 -17.71 22.60
N GLU A 215 8.50 -16.84 22.47
CA GLU A 215 7.13 -17.26 22.17
C GLU A 215 6.89 -17.45 20.66
N GLY A 216 7.54 -16.67 19.81
CA GLY A 216 7.39 -16.76 18.35
C GLY A 216 6.06 -16.24 17.78
N ASP A 217 5.11 -15.81 18.63
CA ASP A 217 3.85 -15.18 18.24
C ASP A 217 4.05 -13.69 17.96
N PHE A 218 4.43 -13.36 16.72
CA PHE A 218 4.69 -11.99 16.30
C PHE A 218 3.41 -11.22 16.00
N GLN A 219 3.31 -10.03 16.59
CA GLN A 219 2.21 -9.10 16.40
C GLN A 219 2.71 -7.81 15.75
N ALA A 220 1.94 -7.29 14.79
CA ALA A 220 2.18 -5.99 14.16
C ALA A 220 1.23 -4.92 14.73
N LYS A 221 1.42 -3.66 14.32
CA LYS A 221 0.59 -2.55 14.78
C LYS A 221 -0.89 -2.81 14.52
N GLY A 222 -1.67 -2.86 15.60
CA GLY A 222 -3.13 -2.97 15.59
C GLY A 222 -3.80 -1.62 15.80
N VAL A 223 -4.71 -1.58 16.77
CA VAL A 223 -5.36 -0.35 17.24
C VAL A 223 -4.33 0.59 17.86
N THR A 224 -4.39 1.86 17.51
CA THR A 224 -3.53 2.91 18.07
C THR A 224 -4.20 3.58 19.26
N GLU A 225 -3.43 3.88 20.31
CA GLU A 225 -3.85 4.66 21.48
C GLU A 225 -3.98 6.14 21.15
N SER A 226 -3.03 6.67 20.37
CA SER A 226 -3.06 8.04 19.85
C SER A 226 -2.26 8.13 18.55
N TYR A 227 -2.53 9.15 17.75
CA TYR A 227 -1.81 9.42 16.51
C TYR A 227 -1.90 10.90 16.16
N TRP A 228 -0.93 11.37 15.37
CA TRP A 228 -0.99 12.65 14.68
C TRP A 228 -0.21 12.53 13.37
N LEU A 229 -0.47 13.42 12.44
CA LEU A 229 0.25 13.43 11.18
C LEU A 229 0.40 14.85 10.62
N THR A 230 1.50 15.10 9.93
CA THR A 230 1.83 16.35 9.26
C THR A 230 2.19 16.07 7.80
N GLU A 231 2.63 17.08 7.05
CA GLU A 231 3.13 16.88 5.67
C GLU A 231 4.46 16.11 5.60
N ASP A 232 5.15 15.97 6.74
CA ASP A 232 6.50 15.40 6.82
C ASP A 232 6.63 14.20 7.76
N CYS A 233 5.66 13.96 8.65
CA CYS A 233 5.75 12.89 9.63
C CYS A 233 4.38 12.26 9.91
N VAL A 234 4.40 10.94 10.10
CA VAL A 234 3.28 10.18 10.65
C VAL A 234 3.70 9.59 12.00
N TYR A 235 3.02 9.98 13.08
CA TYR A 235 3.23 9.47 14.43
C TYR A 235 2.07 8.61 14.89
N GLN A 236 2.38 7.50 15.57
CA GLN A 236 1.39 6.60 16.15
C GLN A 236 1.90 5.97 17.45
N LYS A 237 1.07 5.98 18.49
CA LYS A 237 1.28 5.26 19.73
C LYS A 237 0.40 4.02 19.77
N TRP A 238 0.96 2.87 20.11
CA TRP A 238 0.25 1.59 20.08
C TRP A 238 0.85 0.57 21.05
N SER A 239 0.10 -0.50 21.31
CA SER A 239 0.51 -1.59 22.18
C SER A 239 0.19 -2.92 21.50
N PRO A 240 1.18 -3.82 21.26
CA PRO A 240 0.90 -5.16 20.73
C PRO A 240 0.23 -6.05 21.78
N PHE A 241 0.58 -5.87 23.05
CA PHE A 241 0.02 -6.59 24.21
C PHE A 241 0.40 -5.87 25.51
N GLU A 242 -0.28 -6.25 26.60
CA GLU A 242 -0.11 -5.63 27.92
C GLU A 242 1.36 -5.57 28.36
N GLY A 243 1.76 -4.40 28.87
CA GLY A 243 3.11 -4.16 29.36
C GLY A 243 4.12 -3.75 28.29
N VAL A 244 3.69 -3.57 27.04
CA VAL A 244 4.51 -3.02 25.95
C VAL A 244 3.81 -1.82 25.33
N THR A 245 4.52 -0.70 25.23
CA THR A 245 4.05 0.52 24.56
C THR A 245 5.10 0.95 23.54
N ILE A 246 4.65 1.28 22.33
CA ILE A 246 5.50 1.65 21.21
C ILE A 246 4.99 2.97 20.64
N GLU A 247 5.89 3.93 20.51
CA GLU A 247 5.66 5.18 19.78
C GLU A 247 6.49 5.11 18.49
N THR A 248 5.81 5.20 17.35
CA THR A 248 6.42 5.09 16.03
C THR A 248 6.25 6.39 15.27
N GLU A 249 7.36 6.94 14.77
CA GLU A 249 7.38 8.04 13.80
C GLU A 249 7.91 7.55 12.46
N VAL A 250 7.28 8.00 11.36
CA VAL A 250 7.70 7.71 10.00
C VAL A 250 7.87 9.01 9.22
N TYR A 251 9.06 9.24 8.69
CA TYR A 251 9.41 10.44 7.91
C TYR A 251 9.68 10.05 6.45
N PRO A 252 8.72 10.25 5.53
CA PRO A 252 8.88 9.87 4.14
C PRO A 252 9.62 10.91 3.29
N PHE A 253 10.47 10.42 2.38
CA PHE A 253 11.19 11.21 1.39
C PHE A 253 11.51 10.38 0.14
N GLU A 254 11.00 10.80 -1.02
CA GLU A 254 11.12 10.05 -2.27
C GLU A 254 10.69 8.57 -2.10
N GLN A 255 11.55 7.63 -2.49
CA GLN A 255 11.33 6.17 -2.41
C GLN A 255 11.76 5.57 -1.06
N TRP A 256 12.07 6.43 -0.09
CA TRP A 256 12.60 6.08 1.22
C TRP A 256 11.73 6.66 2.34
N HIS A 257 11.89 6.10 3.52
CA HIS A 257 11.42 6.70 4.75
C HIS A 257 12.29 6.29 5.92
N LEU A 258 12.43 7.21 6.88
CA LEU A 258 13.02 6.94 8.19
C LEU A 258 11.92 6.43 9.11
N ARG A 259 12.20 5.39 9.91
CA ARG A 259 11.34 4.94 11.00
C ARG A 259 12.08 5.13 12.32
N VAL A 260 11.40 5.70 13.30
CA VAL A 260 11.87 5.85 14.68
C VAL A 260 10.86 5.16 15.58
N HIS A 261 11.35 4.28 16.46
CA HIS A 261 10.54 3.57 17.43
C HIS A 261 11.09 3.81 18.84
N GLU A 262 10.26 4.39 19.70
CA GLU A 262 10.50 4.44 21.14
C GLU A 262 9.67 3.33 21.78
N ILE A 263 10.32 2.36 22.43
CA ILE A 263 9.72 1.13 22.95
C ILE A 263 9.92 1.10 24.47
N ASN A 264 8.83 1.06 25.22
CA ASN A 264 8.84 0.79 26.65
C ASN A 264 8.22 -0.58 26.90
N THR A 265 8.98 -1.50 27.51
CA THR A 265 8.53 -2.87 27.75
C THR A 265 8.82 -3.36 29.17
N LYS A 266 7.86 -4.04 29.78
CA LYS A 266 8.01 -4.72 31.08
C LYS A 266 8.54 -6.15 30.96
N VAL A 267 8.63 -6.69 29.75
CA VAL A 267 9.05 -8.06 29.47
C VAL A 267 10.12 -8.10 28.38
N PRO A 268 10.96 -9.14 28.32
CA PRO A 268 11.87 -9.32 27.19
C PRO A 268 11.12 -9.53 25.87
N LEU A 269 11.58 -8.90 24.80
CA LEU A 269 10.96 -8.95 23.47
C LEU A 269 11.92 -9.44 22.39
N GLU A 270 11.33 -10.01 21.36
CA GLU A 270 11.96 -10.23 20.07
C GLU A 270 11.29 -9.32 19.03
N VAL A 271 12.09 -8.56 18.30
CA VAL A 271 11.64 -7.55 17.35
C VAL A 271 12.14 -7.88 15.95
N ARG A 272 11.29 -7.65 14.95
CA ARG A 272 11.64 -7.70 13.53
C ARG A 272 11.09 -6.48 12.80
N GLU A 273 11.94 -5.79 12.06
CA GLU A 273 11.56 -4.67 11.21
C GLU A 273 11.59 -5.10 9.74
N GLY A 274 10.48 -4.95 9.04
CA GLY A 274 10.32 -5.43 7.67
C GLY A 274 10.40 -4.34 6.61
N GLY A 275 11.20 -4.58 5.57
CA GLY A 275 11.21 -3.80 4.33
C GLY A 275 10.02 -4.08 3.42
N PHE A 276 10.18 -3.76 2.14
CA PHE A 276 9.20 -4.08 1.10
C PHE A 276 9.40 -5.51 0.58
N SER A 277 8.31 -6.19 0.28
CA SER A 277 8.35 -7.48 -0.40
C SER A 277 8.64 -7.31 -1.89
N LEU A 278 9.61 -8.06 -2.41
CA LEU A 278 9.88 -8.19 -3.84
C LEU A 278 9.50 -9.59 -4.35
N PRO A 279 9.15 -9.73 -5.65
CA PRO A 279 8.92 -11.05 -6.23
C PRO A 279 10.18 -11.93 -6.12
N LEU A 280 9.96 -13.21 -5.89
CA LEU A 280 11.01 -14.24 -5.90
C LEU A 280 10.84 -15.12 -7.14
N LEU A 281 11.58 -14.82 -8.21
CA LEU A 281 11.49 -15.56 -9.48
C LEU A 281 12.34 -16.83 -9.44
N GLY A 282 13.53 -16.75 -8.83
CA GLY A 282 14.45 -17.87 -8.64
C GLY A 282 14.07 -18.80 -7.48
N ARG A 283 14.99 -19.72 -7.14
CA ARG A 283 14.88 -20.58 -5.94
C ARG A 283 15.29 -19.87 -4.66
N LYS A 284 16.18 -18.89 -4.75
CA LYS A 284 16.73 -18.12 -3.61
C LYS A 284 16.59 -16.63 -3.91
N PRO A 285 16.48 -15.78 -2.87
CA PRO A 285 16.45 -14.34 -3.05
C PRO A 285 17.76 -13.87 -3.66
N GLN A 286 17.69 -12.90 -4.56
CA GLN A 286 18.89 -12.18 -4.98
C GLN A 286 19.05 -11.01 -4.01
N GLY A 287 20.05 -11.07 -3.15
CA GLY A 287 20.22 -10.09 -2.09
C GLY A 287 21.53 -10.28 -1.35
N GLN A 288 21.88 -9.27 -0.56
CA GLN A 288 23.06 -9.30 0.31
C GLN A 288 22.69 -8.72 1.67
N LEU A 289 23.44 -9.14 2.69
CA LEU A 289 23.34 -8.61 4.03
C LEU A 289 24.73 -8.17 4.51
N GLY A 290 24.77 -7.04 5.18
CA GLY A 290 25.87 -6.58 6.01
C GLY A 290 25.56 -6.77 7.48
N SER A 291 26.36 -6.16 8.36
CA SER A 291 26.12 -6.16 9.81
C SER A 291 24.82 -5.45 10.21
N ASP A 292 24.52 -4.36 9.52
CA ASP A 292 23.53 -3.35 9.87
C ASP A 292 22.59 -3.01 8.70
N TRP A 293 22.65 -3.77 7.60
CA TRP A 293 21.76 -3.57 6.46
C TRP A 293 21.50 -4.87 5.72
N SER A 294 20.36 -4.94 5.04
CA SER A 294 20.09 -5.98 4.06
C SER A 294 19.33 -5.41 2.87
N PHE A 295 19.52 -6.01 1.70
CA PHE A 295 18.70 -5.70 0.54
C PHE A 295 18.36 -6.97 -0.23
N VAL A 296 17.24 -6.90 -0.95
CA VAL A 296 16.87 -7.86 -1.99
C VAL A 296 16.59 -7.08 -3.28
N THR A 297 16.91 -7.69 -4.41
CA THR A 297 16.67 -7.15 -5.74
C THR A 297 16.01 -8.21 -6.60
N GLU A 298 15.14 -7.79 -7.50
CA GLU A 298 14.59 -8.64 -8.55
C GLU A 298 14.27 -7.75 -9.74
N LYS A 299 14.74 -8.14 -10.94
CA LYS A 299 14.76 -7.25 -12.12
C LYS A 299 15.36 -5.87 -11.77
N ASP A 300 14.66 -4.79 -12.09
CA ASP A 300 15.07 -3.40 -11.85
C ASP A 300 14.60 -2.85 -10.50
N TRP A 301 14.09 -3.72 -9.61
CA TRP A 301 13.54 -3.32 -8.33
C TRP A 301 14.47 -3.70 -7.19
N LEU A 302 14.47 -2.89 -6.13
CA LEU A 302 15.28 -3.09 -4.95
C LEU A 302 14.50 -2.71 -3.69
N SER A 303 14.44 -3.61 -2.71
CA SER A 303 14.09 -3.24 -1.34
C SER A 303 15.31 -3.32 -0.47
N GLN A 304 15.50 -2.30 0.35
CA GLN A 304 16.61 -2.21 1.28
C GLN A 304 16.15 -1.71 2.63
N ILE A 305 16.80 -2.21 3.67
CA ILE A 305 16.68 -1.73 5.03
C ILE A 305 18.07 -1.51 5.63
N VAL A 306 18.24 -0.40 6.34
CA VAL A 306 19.50 -0.02 6.98
C VAL A 306 19.20 0.37 8.42
N ALA A 307 19.81 -0.32 9.38
CA ALA A 307 19.80 0.04 10.78
C ALA A 307 20.64 1.30 10.98
N ILE A 308 20.07 2.29 11.67
CA ILE A 308 20.79 3.48 12.13
C ILE A 308 21.12 3.32 13.62
N GLU A 309 20.16 2.85 14.41
CA GLU A 309 20.29 2.74 15.86
C GLU A 309 19.52 1.53 16.38
N GLY A 310 20.11 0.83 17.36
CA GLY A 310 19.39 -0.10 18.23
C GLY A 310 19.22 -1.53 17.73
N TYR A 311 19.43 -1.84 16.44
CA TYR A 311 19.29 -3.21 15.90
C TYR A 311 20.56 -4.07 16.08
N ASP A 312 20.39 -5.39 16.16
CA ASP A 312 21.48 -6.36 16.37
C ASP A 312 22.00 -6.99 15.07
N GLU A 313 21.08 -7.37 14.18
CA GLU A 313 21.40 -8.11 12.95
C GLU A 313 20.45 -7.77 11.80
N ALA A 314 20.94 -7.93 10.58
CA ALA A 314 20.16 -7.87 9.35
C ALA A 314 19.89 -9.27 8.79
N LEU A 315 18.71 -9.47 8.20
CA LEU A 315 18.21 -10.75 7.70
C LEU A 315 17.57 -10.58 6.32
N ILE A 316 17.48 -11.67 5.57
CA ILE A 316 16.61 -11.77 4.39
C ILE A 316 15.60 -12.88 4.66
N ILE A 317 14.32 -12.54 4.52
CA ILE A 317 13.21 -13.43 4.85
C ILE A 317 12.54 -13.86 3.55
N GLN A 318 12.17 -15.13 3.47
CA GLN A 318 11.29 -15.67 2.45
C GLN A 318 9.94 -15.99 3.10
N PRO A 319 8.93 -15.11 2.98
CA PRO A 319 7.59 -15.42 3.46
C PRO A 319 7.00 -16.65 2.76
N GLU A 320 6.00 -17.24 3.40
CA GLU A 320 5.20 -18.29 2.78
C GLU A 320 4.56 -17.80 1.46
N PRO A 321 4.42 -18.68 0.45
CA PRO A 321 3.74 -18.34 -0.79
C PRO A 321 2.30 -17.84 -0.55
N ASN A 322 1.88 -16.96 -1.46
CA ASN A 322 0.57 -16.33 -1.54
C ASN A 322 0.24 -15.33 -0.41
N THR A 323 1.25 -14.89 0.35
CA THR A 323 1.08 -13.83 1.36
C THR A 323 1.00 -12.43 0.74
N SER A 324 1.77 -12.15 -0.32
CA SER A 324 1.72 -10.86 -1.03
C SER A 324 0.50 -10.77 -1.95
N LEU A 325 -0.10 -9.59 -2.02
CA LEU A 325 -1.19 -9.30 -2.98
C LEU A 325 -0.70 -9.20 -4.43
N PHE A 326 0.59 -8.92 -4.64
CA PHE A 326 1.15 -8.65 -5.96
C PHE A 326 1.91 -9.85 -6.51
N PHE A 327 2.59 -10.61 -5.64
CA PHE A 327 3.49 -11.67 -6.08
C PHE A 327 3.18 -13.01 -5.37
N PRO A 328 3.09 -14.14 -6.09
CA PRO A 328 2.84 -15.46 -5.47
C PRO A 328 3.95 -15.92 -4.52
N ARG A 329 5.19 -15.48 -4.74
CA ARG A 329 6.33 -15.77 -3.86
C ARG A 329 7.16 -14.51 -3.72
N THR A 330 7.63 -14.25 -2.50
CA THR A 330 8.37 -13.04 -2.19
C THR A 330 9.62 -13.30 -1.37
N SER A 331 10.46 -12.26 -1.31
CA SER A 331 11.47 -12.11 -0.28
C SER A 331 11.51 -10.65 0.17
N LEU A 332 11.92 -10.39 1.40
CA LEU A 332 12.05 -9.05 1.95
C LEU A 332 13.28 -8.93 2.85
N PRO A 333 13.93 -7.75 2.87
CA PRO A 333 15.03 -7.46 3.78
C PRO A 333 14.46 -7.10 5.16
N CYS A 334 15.16 -7.46 6.22
CA CYS A 334 14.67 -7.35 7.58
C CYS A 334 15.81 -6.97 8.55
N LEU A 335 15.46 -6.32 9.66
CA LEU A 335 16.33 -6.14 10.82
C LEU A 335 15.75 -6.85 12.03
N LYS A 336 16.61 -7.26 12.96
CA LYS A 336 16.23 -7.89 14.22
C LYS A 336 16.84 -7.19 15.41
N LYS A 337 16.10 -7.25 16.53
CA LYS A 337 16.61 -6.90 17.85
C LYS A 337 16.03 -7.83 18.93
N SER A 338 16.86 -8.20 19.91
CA SER A 338 16.39 -8.71 21.21
C SER A 338 16.41 -7.60 22.26
N LEU A 339 15.30 -7.40 22.98
CA LEU A 339 15.17 -6.35 24.00
C LEU A 339 14.97 -6.96 25.38
N SER A 340 15.65 -6.41 26.38
CA SER A 340 15.31 -6.62 27.79
C SER A 340 14.11 -5.77 28.20
N ALA A 341 13.58 -5.96 29.42
CA ALA A 341 12.69 -4.96 30.01
C ALA A 341 13.40 -3.58 30.09
N GLY A 342 12.65 -2.50 29.90
CA GLY A 342 13.15 -1.13 29.91
C GLY A 342 12.69 -0.29 28.72
N GLU A 343 13.35 0.84 28.55
CA GLU A 343 13.15 1.79 27.44
C GLU A 343 14.23 1.57 26.37
N HIS A 344 13.81 1.54 25.11
CA HIS A 344 14.68 1.26 23.97
C HIS A 344 14.29 2.13 22.79
N ARG A 345 15.29 2.49 21.99
CA ARG A 345 15.11 3.26 20.77
C ARG A 345 15.66 2.49 19.57
N LEU A 346 14.85 2.38 18.52
CA LEU A 346 15.24 1.75 17.26
C LEU A 346 15.04 2.74 16.11
N ILE A 347 16.04 2.88 15.24
CA ILE A 347 15.96 3.77 14.07
C ILE A 347 16.45 3.01 12.85
N CYS A 348 15.69 3.09 11.75
CA CYS A 348 16.12 2.53 10.47
C CYS A 348 15.66 3.36 9.27
N LEU A 349 16.38 3.22 8.16
CA LEU A 349 15.94 3.63 6.84
C LEU A 349 15.39 2.43 6.08
N VAL A 350 14.26 2.62 5.41
CA VAL A 350 13.65 1.60 4.55
C VAL A 350 13.38 2.21 3.19
N GLY A 351 13.79 1.50 2.14
CA GLY A 351 13.64 1.93 0.75
C GLY A 351 13.00 0.85 -0.10
N GLY A 352 12.09 1.27 -0.98
CA GLY A 352 11.53 0.46 -2.04
C GLY A 352 11.74 1.22 -3.35
N MET A 353 12.79 0.86 -4.08
CA MET A 353 13.24 1.60 -5.26
C MET A 353 12.90 0.86 -6.54
N ILE A 354 12.31 1.58 -7.48
CA ILE A 354 12.26 1.21 -8.89
C ILE A 354 13.39 1.96 -9.63
N LYS A 355 14.24 1.23 -10.36
CA LYS A 355 15.19 1.85 -11.29
C LYS A 355 14.46 2.23 -12.57
N SER A 356 14.90 3.31 -13.20
CA SER A 356 14.26 3.79 -14.44
C SER A 356 14.97 3.25 -15.67
N ASP A 357 14.19 2.92 -16.70
CA ASP A 357 14.69 2.59 -18.05
C ASP A 357 15.56 3.71 -18.68
N LYS A 358 15.50 4.94 -18.15
CA LYS A 358 16.33 6.06 -18.65
C LYS A 358 17.79 5.97 -18.22
N GLU A 359 18.12 5.24 -17.15
CA GLU A 359 19.52 5.06 -16.73
C GLU A 359 20.22 3.95 -17.52
N THR A 360 19.49 2.90 -17.92
CA THR A 360 20.02 1.82 -18.76
C THR A 360 20.42 2.29 -20.15
N ARG A 361 19.69 3.25 -20.76
CA ARG A 361 20.02 3.78 -22.10
C ARG A 361 21.28 4.66 -22.15
N ASN A 362 21.75 5.17 -21.01
CA ASN A 362 22.97 5.98 -20.97
C ASN A 362 24.24 5.14 -20.75
N ASN A 363 24.12 3.87 -20.35
CA ASN A 363 25.27 2.97 -20.17
C ASN A 363 25.59 2.12 -21.40
N ASP A 364 24.72 2.08 -22.42
CA ASP A 364 24.97 1.40 -23.70
C ASP A 364 25.62 2.30 -24.77
N LYS A 365 26.17 3.46 -24.36
CA LYS A 365 26.84 4.43 -25.26
C LYS A 365 28.25 4.82 -24.85
N ASN A 366 28.97 3.96 -24.13
CA ASN A 366 30.42 4.09 -23.96
C ASN A 366 31.16 2.85 -24.45
#